data_AF-A0ABD5Q645-F1
#
_entry.id   AF-A0ABD5Q645-F1
#
_cell.length_a   1.000
_cell.length_b   1.000
_cell.length_c   1.000
_cell.angle_alpha   90.00
_cell.angle_beta   90.00
_cell.angle_gamma   90.00
#
_symmetry.space_group_name_H-M   'P 1'
#
loop_
_entity.id
_entity.type
_entity.pdbx_description
1 polymer ?
#
loop_
_entity_poly.entity_id
_entity_poly.type
_entity_poly.pdbx_seq_one_letter_code
_entity_poly.pdbx_strand_id
1 'polypeptide(L)'
;MTREPPATNEGWYALHDFRTVDWDAWRAAPERERESALEDGISFLRERVDVTDAEDGSSAVFSMLGHKADLLVLHFRPTMADLDTAERAFEDTAFAEYTEQSNSYVSVTEVGGYTNEEMTKEPEEIEDTGLARYAESKLYPQIPDSEFVCFYPMDKRREPGENWYDLPFDERAEMMDTHGEIGKTYAGQVSQVITGSIGFDDFEWGVDLFSNDATNIKDLLYELRFDESSSKYAEFGPFYFGRQFPPEDLPQFMAGEAVPAEEEADESGHPHGEGGHGHGESESHHGHGDGEGNHHGGDSDHHHGGDESTAEDDSGSIRGELEDLDIYAGQPHGEDVYAMVLYSEADPDELFEEVDGLRKNFDHYDTHVKTAVYRANDRDRSAVVSIWETQSAADTAGGFLSDLPGIVARAGERGSGHAGEESGFGTMGMFYTVKPEHREDFVEKFETVGGLLEEMDGHLETDLLANREDENDMFIASQWESKDDAMAFFRSDDFADTVDWGRDVLADRPRHVFLA
;
A
#
# COMPACT_ATOMS: atom_id res chain seq x y z
N MET A 1 -44.29 -18.21 7.41
CA MET A 1 -43.18 -18.37 6.46
C MET A 1 -41.94 -18.62 7.29
N THR A 2 -41.13 -19.61 6.94
CA THR A 2 -39.82 -19.80 7.57
C THR A 2 -38.98 -18.59 7.18
N ARG A 3 -38.37 -17.91 8.15
CA ARG A 3 -37.45 -16.81 7.86
C ARG A 3 -36.10 -17.44 7.50
N GLU A 4 -35.57 -17.05 6.37
CA GLU A 4 -34.27 -17.52 5.87
C GLU A 4 -33.20 -16.52 6.32
N PRO A 5 -32.18 -16.96 7.07
CA PRO A 5 -31.03 -16.12 7.37
C PRO A 5 -30.28 -15.82 6.05
N PRO A 6 -29.70 -14.62 5.89
CA PRO A 6 -28.81 -14.36 4.77
C PRO A 6 -27.60 -15.32 4.83
N ALA A 7 -27.07 -15.71 3.67
CA ALA A 7 -25.78 -16.36 3.60
C ALA A 7 -24.67 -15.34 3.89
N THR A 8 -23.61 -15.81 4.50
CA THR A 8 -22.38 -15.08 4.80
C THR A 8 -21.19 -15.93 4.39
N ASN A 9 -20.09 -15.28 4.02
CA ASN A 9 -18.78 -15.89 3.96
C ASN A 9 -17.83 -15.11 4.89
N GLU A 10 -16.98 -15.83 5.59
CA GLU A 10 -16.12 -15.29 6.65
C GLU A 10 -14.64 -15.45 6.28
N GLY A 11 -13.84 -14.42 6.52
CA GLY A 11 -12.40 -14.43 6.27
C GLY A 11 -11.58 -14.40 7.56
N TRP A 12 -10.64 -13.47 7.65
CA TRP A 12 -9.80 -13.29 8.84
C TRP A 12 -10.57 -12.85 10.08
N TYR A 13 -10.13 -13.35 11.23
CA TYR A 13 -10.57 -12.87 12.52
C TYR A 13 -9.95 -11.51 12.82
N ALA A 14 -10.68 -10.64 13.51
CA ALA A 14 -10.24 -9.32 13.86
C ALA A 14 -10.22 -9.10 15.39
N LEU A 15 -9.20 -8.42 15.88
CA LEU A 15 -9.09 -7.92 17.24
C LEU A 15 -8.77 -6.43 17.22
N HIS A 16 -9.64 -5.63 17.84
CA HIS A 16 -9.35 -4.26 18.21
C HIS A 16 -8.91 -4.23 19.68
N ASP A 17 -7.64 -3.97 19.97
CA ASP A 17 -7.13 -3.82 21.35
C ASP A 17 -6.96 -2.32 21.69
N PHE A 18 -7.85 -1.78 22.53
CA PHE A 18 -7.85 -0.37 22.91
C PHE A 18 -7.20 -0.16 24.27
N ARG A 19 -6.15 0.66 24.33
CA ARG A 19 -5.39 0.92 25.56
C ARG A 19 -5.37 2.40 25.93
N THR A 20 -5.37 2.68 27.22
CA THR A 20 -5.04 4.00 27.79
C THR A 20 -3.64 3.97 28.38
N VAL A 21 -2.92 5.09 28.35
CA VAL A 21 -1.58 5.22 28.91
C VAL A 21 -1.68 5.73 30.36
N ASP A 22 -1.00 5.06 31.30
CA ASP A 22 -0.74 5.61 32.62
C ASP A 22 0.38 6.66 32.53
N TRP A 23 -0.03 7.87 32.18
CA TRP A 23 0.87 8.99 32.00
C TRP A 23 1.63 9.38 33.28
N ASP A 24 1.09 9.09 34.47
CA ASP A 24 1.75 9.37 35.73
C ASP A 24 2.86 8.34 36.02
N ALA A 25 2.59 7.06 35.78
CA ALA A 25 3.60 6.00 35.84
C ALA A 25 4.71 6.26 34.80
N TRP A 26 4.35 6.57 33.56
CA TRP A 26 5.29 6.89 32.49
C TRP A 26 6.23 8.04 32.88
N ARG A 27 5.68 9.19 33.31
CA ARG A 27 6.50 10.34 33.71
C ARG A 27 7.36 10.09 34.97
N ALA A 28 6.94 9.19 35.85
CA ALA A 28 7.68 8.86 37.05
C ALA A 28 8.84 7.88 36.78
N ALA A 29 8.78 7.12 35.69
CA ALA A 29 9.79 6.14 35.33
C ALA A 29 11.15 6.80 34.96
N PRO A 30 12.28 6.20 35.37
CA PRO A 30 13.61 6.59 34.89
C PRO A 30 13.69 6.60 33.36
N GLU A 31 14.45 7.56 32.80
CA GLU A 31 14.68 7.68 31.35
C GLU A 31 15.11 6.36 30.70
N ARG A 32 16.04 5.63 31.31
CA ARG A 32 16.49 4.32 30.83
C ARG A 32 15.37 3.26 30.78
N GLU A 33 14.42 3.29 31.73
CA GLU A 33 13.29 2.34 31.74
C GLU A 33 12.30 2.71 30.63
N ARG A 34 12.07 4.01 30.41
CA ARG A 34 11.27 4.51 29.29
C ARG A 34 11.87 4.17 27.93
N GLU A 35 13.17 4.39 27.74
CA GLU A 35 13.89 4.03 26.51
C GLU A 35 13.78 2.53 26.23
N SER A 36 14.05 1.69 27.23
CA SER A 36 13.93 0.23 27.08
C SER A 36 12.49 -0.23 26.78
N ALA A 37 11.49 0.44 27.37
CA ALA A 37 10.09 0.13 27.10
C ALA A 37 9.67 0.56 25.68
N LEU A 38 10.17 1.69 25.18
CA LEU A 38 9.95 2.12 23.80
C LEU A 38 10.60 1.16 22.81
N GLU A 39 11.88 0.80 23.02
CA GLU A 39 12.58 -0.15 22.15
C GLU A 39 11.84 -1.49 22.05
N ASP A 40 11.41 -2.03 23.19
CA ASP A 40 10.66 -3.28 23.27
C ASP A 40 9.25 -3.16 22.64
N GLY A 41 8.55 -2.06 22.91
CA GLY A 41 7.24 -1.76 22.33
C GLY A 41 7.29 -1.59 20.82
N ILE A 42 8.29 -0.87 20.28
CA ILE A 42 8.52 -0.71 18.84
C ILE A 42 8.78 -2.08 18.20
N SER A 43 9.67 -2.89 18.80
CA SER A 43 9.95 -4.24 18.29
C SER A 43 8.68 -5.09 18.23
N PHE A 44 7.89 -5.08 19.32
CA PHE A 44 6.62 -5.81 19.37
C PHE A 44 5.65 -5.37 18.28
N LEU A 45 5.43 -4.06 18.13
CA LEU A 45 4.46 -3.50 17.19
C LEU A 45 4.89 -3.74 15.74
N ARG A 46 6.18 -3.52 15.45
CA ARG A 46 6.75 -3.77 14.12
C ARG A 46 6.59 -5.22 13.71
N GLU A 47 6.88 -6.17 14.58
CA GLU A 47 6.68 -7.60 14.29
C GLU A 47 5.25 -7.93 13.85
N ARG A 48 4.24 -7.20 14.37
CA ARG A 48 2.81 -7.42 14.04
C ARG A 48 2.39 -6.70 12.77
N VAL A 49 2.88 -5.48 12.56
CA VAL A 49 2.65 -4.71 11.34
C VAL A 49 3.28 -5.43 10.14
N ASP A 50 4.51 -5.93 10.30
CA ASP A 50 5.24 -6.74 9.32
C ASP A 50 4.71 -8.19 9.25
N VAL A 51 3.73 -8.55 10.10
CA VAL A 51 3.06 -9.87 10.18
C VAL A 51 4.05 -11.04 10.33
N THR A 52 5.18 -10.81 10.97
CA THR A 52 6.20 -11.84 11.24
C THR A 52 5.77 -12.83 12.34
N ASP A 53 4.66 -12.53 13.03
CA ASP A 53 4.12 -13.32 14.13
C ASP A 53 3.07 -14.36 13.69
N ALA A 54 2.64 -14.34 12.44
CA ALA A 54 1.63 -15.25 11.88
C ALA A 54 1.99 -15.68 10.45
N GLU A 55 1.20 -16.59 9.86
CA GLU A 55 1.39 -17.01 8.46
C GLU A 55 0.93 -15.94 7.46
N ASP A 56 -0.05 -15.14 7.86
CA ASP A 56 -0.66 -14.08 7.06
C ASP A 56 -1.47 -13.16 7.99
N GLY A 57 -1.95 -12.05 7.46
CA GLY A 57 -2.76 -11.08 8.20
C GLY A 57 -2.45 -9.63 7.85
N SER A 58 -2.97 -8.74 8.69
CA SER A 58 -2.67 -7.31 8.61
C SER A 58 -2.72 -6.70 10.01
N SER A 59 -1.89 -5.70 10.30
CA SER A 59 -1.98 -4.95 11.55
C SER A 59 -1.58 -3.50 11.39
N ALA A 60 -2.16 -2.64 12.22
CA ALA A 60 -1.83 -1.23 12.26
C ALA A 60 -2.02 -0.66 13.66
N VAL A 61 -1.32 0.44 13.92
CA VAL A 61 -1.30 1.13 15.20
C VAL A 61 -1.88 2.52 15.03
N PHE A 62 -2.75 2.92 15.97
CA PHE A 62 -3.45 4.20 15.90
C PHE A 62 -3.38 4.95 17.22
N SER A 63 -3.13 6.25 17.12
CA SER A 63 -3.28 7.21 18.22
C SER A 63 -4.75 7.59 18.33
N MET A 64 -5.37 7.27 19.46
CA MET A 64 -6.80 7.43 19.65
C MET A 64 -7.13 8.80 20.24
N LEU A 65 -8.12 9.48 19.66
CA LEU A 65 -8.56 10.80 20.11
C LEU A 65 -9.66 10.71 21.18
N GLY A 66 -9.49 11.48 22.24
CA GLY A 66 -10.46 11.59 23.34
C GLY A 66 -9.97 10.86 24.59
N HIS A 67 -10.90 10.38 25.42
CA HIS A 67 -10.59 9.75 26.70
C HIS A 67 -10.93 8.26 26.75
N LYS A 68 -11.42 7.70 25.65
CA LYS A 68 -11.90 6.32 25.60
C LYS A 68 -10.75 5.32 25.46
N ALA A 69 -9.68 5.74 24.80
CA ALA A 69 -8.43 5.06 24.58
C ALA A 69 -7.40 6.12 24.15
N ASP A 70 -6.12 5.83 24.34
CA ASP A 70 -4.99 6.60 23.81
C ASP A 70 -4.31 5.86 22.63
N LEU A 71 -4.34 4.53 22.64
CA LEU A 71 -3.74 3.64 21.64
C LEU A 71 -4.76 2.59 21.17
N LEU A 72 -4.76 2.27 19.88
CA LEU A 72 -5.40 1.09 19.32
C LEU A 72 -4.34 0.28 18.57
N VAL A 73 -4.32 -1.02 18.84
CA VAL A 73 -3.65 -2.00 17.96
C VAL A 73 -4.74 -2.84 17.31
N LEU A 74 -4.84 -2.76 15.98
CA LEU A 74 -5.79 -3.52 15.19
C LEU A 74 -5.08 -4.69 14.52
N HIS A 75 -5.61 -5.91 14.71
CA HIS A 75 -5.11 -7.12 14.09
C HIS A 75 -6.20 -7.78 13.24
N PHE A 76 -5.85 -8.18 12.02
CA PHE A 76 -6.56 -9.20 11.25
C PHE A 76 -5.66 -10.44 11.12
N ARG A 77 -6.17 -11.63 11.45
CA ARG A 77 -5.40 -12.88 11.41
C ARG A 77 -6.22 -14.08 10.89
N PRO A 78 -5.58 -15.07 10.24
CA PRO A 78 -6.22 -16.30 9.77
C PRO A 78 -6.88 -17.12 10.88
N THR A 79 -6.31 -17.12 12.09
CA THR A 79 -6.86 -17.92 13.19
C THR A 79 -7.08 -17.13 14.46
N MET A 80 -8.10 -17.54 15.23
CA MET A 80 -8.33 -17.05 16.59
C MET A 80 -7.11 -17.30 17.50
N ALA A 81 -6.30 -18.33 17.24
CA ALA A 81 -5.12 -18.63 18.04
C ALA A 81 -4.00 -17.60 17.84
N ASP A 82 -3.93 -16.99 16.65
CA ASP A 82 -2.96 -15.93 16.35
C ASP A 82 -3.37 -14.63 17.04
N LEU A 83 -4.67 -14.27 17.01
CA LEU A 83 -5.19 -13.13 17.78
C LEU A 83 -4.97 -13.31 19.27
N ASP A 84 -5.30 -14.51 19.77
CA ASP A 84 -5.05 -14.95 21.14
C ASP A 84 -3.57 -14.76 21.49
N THR A 85 -2.65 -15.19 20.64
CA THR A 85 -1.21 -15.02 20.90
C THR A 85 -0.78 -13.55 20.88
N ALA A 86 -1.22 -12.77 19.89
CA ALA A 86 -0.88 -11.35 19.74
C ALA A 86 -1.32 -10.53 20.97
N GLU A 87 -2.55 -10.74 21.44
CA GLU A 87 -3.10 -10.06 22.63
C GLU A 87 -2.23 -10.29 23.87
N ARG A 88 -1.83 -11.54 24.15
CA ARG A 88 -1.10 -11.87 25.40
C ARG A 88 0.37 -11.55 25.28
N ALA A 89 0.94 -11.63 24.08
CA ALA A 89 2.31 -11.24 23.85
C ALA A 89 2.54 -9.74 24.12
N PHE A 90 1.51 -8.89 23.93
CA PHE A 90 1.62 -7.48 24.30
C PHE A 90 1.89 -7.33 25.81
N GLU A 91 1.20 -8.11 26.65
CA GLU A 91 1.33 -8.07 28.12
C GLU A 91 2.73 -8.48 28.63
N ASP A 92 3.51 -9.17 27.81
CA ASP A 92 4.89 -9.56 28.14
C ASP A 92 5.91 -8.45 27.84
N THR A 93 5.50 -7.36 27.18
CA THR A 93 6.37 -6.21 26.87
C THR A 93 6.58 -5.29 28.08
N ALA A 94 7.74 -4.65 28.15
CA ALA A 94 8.00 -3.59 29.12
C ALA A 94 7.12 -2.34 28.88
N PHE A 95 6.65 -2.14 27.64
CA PHE A 95 5.72 -1.07 27.32
C PHE A 95 4.35 -1.26 27.96
N ALA A 96 3.87 -2.51 28.05
CA ALA A 96 2.56 -2.83 28.62
C ALA A 96 2.40 -2.37 30.07
N GLU A 97 3.48 -2.30 30.86
CA GLU A 97 3.47 -1.78 32.23
C GLU A 97 2.93 -0.34 32.35
N TYR A 98 2.97 0.43 31.26
CA TYR A 98 2.50 1.82 31.18
C TYR A 98 1.15 1.95 30.49
N THR A 99 0.49 0.85 30.18
CA THR A 99 -0.80 0.84 29.49
C THR A 99 -1.84 0.05 30.27
N GLU A 100 -3.11 0.38 30.10
CA GLU A 100 -4.24 -0.39 30.62
C GLU A 100 -5.22 -0.65 29.46
N GLN A 101 -5.64 -1.90 29.29
CA GLN A 101 -6.68 -2.24 28.32
C GLN A 101 -8.01 -1.64 28.75
N SER A 102 -8.46 -0.66 27.98
CA SER A 102 -9.67 0.12 28.23
C SER A 102 -10.91 -0.48 27.58
N ASN A 103 -10.72 -1.19 26.46
CA ASN A 103 -11.76 -1.87 25.71
C ASN A 103 -11.13 -2.88 24.74
N SER A 104 -11.95 -3.78 24.19
CA SER A 104 -11.57 -4.61 23.07
C SER A 104 -12.79 -4.98 22.22
N TYR A 105 -12.55 -5.43 20.99
CA TYR A 105 -13.61 -5.98 20.15
C TYR A 105 -13.11 -7.18 19.34
N VAL A 106 -13.81 -8.31 19.40
CA VAL A 106 -13.46 -9.56 18.69
C VAL A 106 -14.50 -9.88 17.64
N SER A 107 -14.05 -10.07 16.40
CA SER A 107 -14.96 -10.26 15.25
C SER A 107 -14.30 -11.06 14.13
N VAL A 108 -15.00 -11.26 13.01
CA VAL A 108 -14.48 -11.90 11.78
C VAL A 108 -14.93 -11.12 10.57
N THR A 109 -14.07 -10.90 9.59
CA THR A 109 -14.45 -10.23 8.33
C THR A 109 -15.60 -10.97 7.68
N GLU A 110 -16.60 -10.23 7.21
CA GLU A 110 -17.85 -10.82 6.74
C GLU A 110 -18.26 -10.20 5.41
N VAL A 111 -18.59 -11.07 4.46
CA VAL A 111 -19.25 -10.71 3.21
C VAL A 111 -20.67 -11.27 3.23
N GLY A 112 -21.67 -10.40 3.12
CA GLY A 112 -23.08 -10.77 3.17
C GLY A 112 -23.74 -10.91 1.79
N GLY A 113 -24.63 -11.89 1.62
CA GLY A 113 -25.30 -12.18 0.35
C GLY A 113 -26.48 -11.25 -0.01
N TYR A 114 -26.60 -10.06 0.59
CA TYR A 114 -27.72 -9.16 0.31
C TYR A 114 -27.65 -8.48 -1.05
N THR A 115 -26.46 -8.02 -1.45
CA THR A 115 -26.23 -7.30 -2.71
C THR A 115 -25.87 -8.24 -3.84
N ASN A 116 -25.08 -9.27 -3.55
CA ASN A 116 -24.71 -10.30 -4.50
C ASN A 116 -24.42 -11.63 -3.79
N GLU A 117 -25.30 -12.63 -3.99
CA GLU A 117 -25.17 -13.96 -3.39
C GLU A 117 -23.90 -14.69 -3.85
N GLU A 118 -23.36 -14.38 -5.03
CA GLU A 118 -22.10 -14.97 -5.49
C GLU A 118 -20.92 -14.62 -4.58
N MET A 119 -20.96 -13.47 -3.90
CA MET A 119 -19.90 -13.06 -2.98
C MET A 119 -19.85 -13.89 -1.70
N THR A 120 -20.86 -14.72 -1.41
CA THR A 120 -20.83 -15.63 -0.26
C THR A 120 -20.19 -16.98 -0.58
N LYS A 121 -19.64 -17.14 -1.79
CA LYS A 121 -18.82 -18.30 -2.16
C LYS A 121 -17.36 -18.04 -1.81
N GLU A 122 -16.57 -19.09 -1.82
CA GLU A 122 -15.11 -18.96 -1.79
C GLU A 122 -14.66 -18.15 -3.02
N PRO A 123 -13.70 -17.20 -2.88
CA PRO A 123 -13.25 -16.39 -4.02
C PRO A 123 -12.84 -17.21 -5.25
N GLU A 124 -12.19 -18.36 -5.04
CA GLU A 124 -11.77 -19.29 -6.11
C GLU A 124 -12.95 -19.92 -6.89
N GLU A 125 -14.15 -19.93 -6.30
CA GLU A 125 -15.37 -20.49 -6.88
C GLU A 125 -16.22 -19.44 -7.63
N ILE A 126 -15.83 -18.16 -7.56
CA ILE A 126 -16.54 -17.06 -8.23
C ILE A 126 -16.02 -16.96 -9.68
N GLU A 127 -16.92 -17.14 -10.66
CA GLU A 127 -16.57 -17.12 -12.09
C GLU A 127 -16.14 -15.73 -12.59
N ASP A 128 -16.72 -14.67 -12.00
CA ASP A 128 -16.38 -13.29 -12.33
C ASP A 128 -15.11 -12.87 -11.56
N THR A 129 -14.02 -12.64 -12.27
CA THR A 129 -12.70 -12.37 -11.69
C THR A 129 -12.64 -11.03 -10.94
N GLY A 130 -13.43 -10.04 -11.35
CA GLY A 130 -13.52 -8.76 -10.64
C GLY A 130 -14.23 -8.94 -9.31
N LEU A 131 -15.35 -9.66 -9.32
CA LEU A 131 -16.11 -9.99 -8.13
C LEU A 131 -15.34 -10.90 -7.16
N ALA A 132 -14.57 -11.86 -7.68
CA ALA A 132 -13.72 -12.75 -6.91
C ALA A 132 -12.68 -11.95 -6.12
N ARG A 133 -11.92 -11.07 -6.80
CA ARG A 133 -10.95 -10.17 -6.16
C ARG A 133 -11.61 -9.22 -5.16
N TYR A 134 -12.80 -8.71 -5.48
CA TYR A 134 -13.53 -7.85 -4.56
C TYR A 134 -13.95 -8.60 -3.29
N ALA A 135 -14.48 -9.82 -3.41
CA ALA A 135 -14.80 -10.67 -2.25
C ALA A 135 -13.55 -11.01 -1.43
N GLU A 136 -12.45 -11.38 -2.09
CA GLU A 136 -11.16 -11.65 -1.46
C GLU A 136 -10.65 -10.45 -0.66
N SER A 137 -10.69 -9.24 -1.24
CA SER A 137 -10.28 -8.01 -0.55
C SER A 137 -11.10 -7.67 0.71
N LYS A 138 -12.33 -8.19 0.80
CA LYS A 138 -13.20 -8.02 1.97
C LYS A 138 -12.99 -9.10 3.02
N LEU A 139 -12.69 -10.33 2.59
CA LEU A 139 -12.42 -11.46 3.49
C LEU A 139 -11.01 -11.36 4.08
N TYR A 140 -10.02 -10.94 3.30
CA TYR A 140 -8.61 -10.88 3.68
C TYR A 140 -8.06 -9.46 3.44
N PRO A 141 -8.54 -8.46 4.20
CA PRO A 141 -8.19 -7.07 3.96
C PRO A 141 -6.78 -6.75 4.43
N GLN A 142 -6.05 -6.00 3.59
CA GLN A 142 -4.94 -5.19 4.07
C GLN A 142 -5.48 -3.88 4.64
N ILE A 143 -4.97 -3.47 5.82
CA ILE A 143 -5.33 -2.18 6.40
C ILE A 143 -4.79 -1.08 5.47
N PRO A 144 -5.65 -0.19 4.94
CA PRO A 144 -5.20 0.86 4.05
C PRO A 144 -4.22 1.79 4.76
N ASP A 145 -3.19 2.23 4.05
CA ASP A 145 -2.41 3.37 4.47
C ASP A 145 -3.27 4.63 4.37
N SER A 146 -3.83 5.05 5.51
CA SER A 146 -4.75 6.15 5.60
C SER A 146 -4.52 6.91 6.90
N GLU A 147 -4.59 8.23 6.84
CA GLU A 147 -4.30 9.05 8.02
C GLU A 147 -5.26 8.74 9.18
N PHE A 148 -6.54 8.51 8.91
CA PHE A 148 -7.57 8.37 9.93
C PHE A 148 -8.27 7.01 9.91
N VAL A 149 -8.61 6.54 11.11
CA VAL A 149 -9.52 5.41 11.34
C VAL A 149 -10.72 5.84 12.18
N CYS A 150 -11.88 5.26 11.87
CA CYS A 150 -13.06 5.30 12.72
C CYS A 150 -13.62 3.88 12.90
N PHE A 151 -13.58 3.39 14.13
CA PHE A 151 -14.21 2.14 14.52
C PHE A 151 -15.50 2.38 15.32
N TYR A 152 -16.55 1.60 15.05
CA TYR A 152 -17.71 1.50 15.92
C TYR A 152 -18.41 0.15 15.79
N PRO A 153 -18.89 -0.44 16.90
CA PRO A 153 -19.75 -1.61 16.85
C PRO A 153 -21.22 -1.20 16.66
N MET A 154 -22.03 -2.08 16.09
CA MET A 154 -23.46 -1.84 15.88
C MET A 154 -24.31 -3.10 15.84
N ASP A 155 -25.60 -2.92 16.16
CA ASP A 155 -26.66 -3.92 16.03
C ASP A 155 -27.71 -3.49 14.99
N LYS A 156 -28.50 -4.47 14.56
CA LYS A 156 -29.81 -4.26 13.95
C LYS A 156 -30.92 -4.46 15.00
N ARG A 157 -31.72 -3.42 15.20
CA ARG A 157 -32.79 -3.33 16.20
C ARG A 157 -33.78 -4.50 16.14
N ARG A 158 -34.26 -4.92 17.32
CA ARG A 158 -35.24 -6.00 17.53
C ARG A 158 -36.50 -5.57 18.31
N GLU A 159 -36.76 -4.27 18.39
CA GLU A 159 -37.87 -3.69 19.13
C GLU A 159 -39.24 -3.88 18.43
N PRO A 160 -40.37 -3.86 19.18
CA PRO A 160 -41.69 -4.01 18.60
C PRO A 160 -42.02 -2.96 17.52
N GLY A 161 -42.18 -3.41 16.28
CA GLY A 161 -42.46 -2.55 15.13
C GLY A 161 -41.22 -2.12 14.34
N GLU A 162 -40.02 -2.36 14.86
CA GLU A 162 -38.73 -2.04 14.25
C GLU A 162 -37.76 -3.21 14.47
N ASN A 163 -38.19 -4.42 14.10
CA ASN A 163 -37.39 -5.62 14.25
C ASN A 163 -36.87 -6.07 12.88
N TRP A 164 -35.57 -5.85 12.65
CA TRP A 164 -34.88 -6.18 11.41
C TRP A 164 -34.99 -7.67 11.05
N TYR A 165 -34.79 -8.53 12.05
CA TYR A 165 -34.83 -9.99 11.91
C TYR A 165 -36.26 -10.53 11.71
N ASP A 166 -37.26 -9.69 11.88
CA ASP A 166 -38.65 -10.03 11.62
C ASP A 166 -39.10 -9.81 10.17
N LEU A 167 -38.35 -9.00 9.41
CA LEU A 167 -38.63 -8.63 8.03
C LEU A 167 -38.45 -9.83 7.07
N PRO A 168 -39.13 -9.83 5.90
CA PRO A 168 -38.79 -10.70 4.77
C PRO A 168 -37.38 -10.41 4.22
N PHE A 169 -36.76 -11.40 3.58
CA PHE A 169 -35.43 -11.23 2.96
C PHE A 169 -35.42 -10.10 1.92
N ASP A 170 -36.38 -10.11 0.99
CA ASP A 170 -36.47 -9.10 -0.09
C ASP A 170 -36.55 -7.66 0.44
N GLU A 171 -37.28 -7.44 1.55
CA GLU A 171 -37.37 -6.11 2.17
C GLU A 171 -36.04 -5.69 2.80
N ARG A 172 -35.30 -6.62 3.40
CA ARG A 172 -33.94 -6.33 3.91
C ARG A 172 -32.97 -6.07 2.76
N ALA A 173 -33.04 -6.86 1.69
CA ALA A 173 -32.18 -6.73 0.52
C ALA A 173 -32.37 -5.38 -0.18
N GLU A 174 -33.60 -4.91 -0.40
CA GLU A 174 -33.88 -3.60 -0.99
C GLU A 174 -33.30 -2.44 -0.14
N MET A 175 -33.41 -2.55 1.19
CA MET A 175 -32.81 -1.56 2.10
C MET A 175 -31.28 -1.59 2.07
N MET A 176 -30.67 -2.78 2.03
CA MET A 176 -29.21 -2.94 1.97
C MET A 176 -28.64 -2.52 0.61
N ASP A 177 -29.37 -2.72 -0.49
CA ASP A 177 -29.00 -2.23 -1.81
C ASP A 177 -28.94 -0.70 -1.81
N THR A 178 -29.98 -0.03 -1.30
CA THR A 178 -29.98 1.44 -1.15
C THR A 178 -28.84 1.94 -0.25
N HIS A 179 -28.56 1.23 0.85
CA HIS A 179 -27.45 1.55 1.75
C HIS A 179 -26.09 1.43 1.03
N GLY A 180 -25.91 0.36 0.26
CA GLY A 180 -24.72 0.12 -0.55
C GLY A 180 -24.51 1.17 -1.63
N GLU A 181 -25.58 1.64 -2.30
CA GLU A 181 -25.51 2.71 -3.29
C GLU A 181 -24.98 4.03 -2.70
N ILE A 182 -25.34 4.36 -1.45
CA ILE A 182 -24.75 5.52 -0.76
C ILE A 182 -23.27 5.26 -0.47
N GLY A 183 -22.90 4.08 0.03
CA GLY A 183 -21.50 3.74 0.27
C GLY A 183 -20.63 3.88 -1.00
N LYS A 184 -21.14 3.46 -2.15
CA LYS A 184 -20.45 3.57 -3.45
C LYS A 184 -20.12 5.02 -3.85
N THR A 185 -20.87 6.02 -3.40
CA THR A 185 -20.56 7.43 -3.72
C THR A 185 -19.33 7.95 -2.97
N TYR A 186 -18.87 7.24 -1.93
CA TYR A 186 -17.66 7.56 -1.17
C TYR A 186 -16.47 6.64 -1.54
N ALA A 187 -16.58 5.87 -2.62
CA ALA A 187 -15.48 5.07 -3.15
C ALA A 187 -14.26 5.96 -3.45
N GLY A 188 -13.07 5.51 -3.05
CA GLY A 188 -11.83 6.29 -3.15
C GLY A 188 -11.64 7.35 -2.06
N GLN A 189 -12.69 7.66 -1.28
CA GLN A 189 -12.61 8.61 -0.17
C GLN A 189 -12.64 7.91 1.19
N VAL A 190 -13.44 6.85 1.32
CA VAL A 190 -13.56 6.05 2.52
C VAL A 190 -13.43 4.57 2.15
N SER A 191 -12.48 3.89 2.77
CA SER A 191 -12.41 2.42 2.74
C SER A 191 -13.14 1.86 3.97
N GLN A 192 -13.80 0.73 3.78
CA GLN A 192 -14.59 0.08 4.83
C GLN A 192 -14.21 -1.39 4.95
N VAL A 193 -14.02 -1.82 6.20
CA VAL A 193 -14.01 -3.22 6.59
C VAL A 193 -15.20 -3.48 7.52
N ILE A 194 -15.98 -4.51 7.21
CA ILE A 194 -17.10 -4.98 8.03
C ILE A 194 -16.73 -6.32 8.63
N THR A 195 -16.93 -6.46 9.92
CA THR A 195 -16.73 -7.70 10.64
C THR A 195 -18.01 -8.13 11.36
N GLY A 196 -18.39 -9.39 11.24
CA GLY A 196 -19.46 -10.01 12.02
C GLY A 196 -18.95 -10.48 13.38
N SER A 197 -19.78 -10.35 14.42
CA SER A 197 -19.39 -10.69 15.80
C SER A 197 -20.48 -11.39 16.59
N ILE A 198 -21.55 -11.85 15.94
CA ILE A 198 -22.63 -12.60 16.59
C ILE A 198 -22.07 -13.86 17.26
N GLY A 199 -22.04 -13.86 18.59
CA GLY A 199 -21.52 -14.95 19.41
C GLY A 199 -20.04 -14.82 19.78
N PHE A 200 -19.35 -13.79 19.30
CA PHE A 200 -17.98 -13.44 19.66
C PHE A 200 -17.94 -12.25 20.64
N ASP A 201 -18.73 -11.21 20.39
CA ASP A 201 -18.75 -9.97 21.17
C ASP A 201 -20.18 -9.48 21.50
N ASP A 202 -20.29 -8.32 22.13
CA ASP A 202 -21.51 -7.73 22.67
C ASP A 202 -22.47 -7.19 21.59
N PHE A 203 -21.93 -6.79 20.44
CA PHE A 203 -22.69 -6.29 19.29
C PHE A 203 -22.63 -7.26 18.10
N GLU A 204 -23.51 -7.06 17.12
CA GLU A 204 -23.66 -7.95 15.98
C GLU A 204 -22.58 -7.74 14.89
N TRP A 205 -22.12 -6.49 14.70
CA TRP A 205 -21.03 -6.15 13.76
C TRP A 205 -20.05 -5.11 14.30
N GLY A 206 -18.78 -5.22 13.90
CA GLY A 206 -17.77 -4.17 13.95
C GLY A 206 -17.66 -3.46 12.59
N VAL A 207 -17.49 -2.13 12.61
CA VAL A 207 -17.33 -1.32 11.40
C VAL A 207 -16.08 -0.46 11.51
N ASP A 208 -15.12 -0.71 10.62
CA ASP A 208 -13.91 0.10 10.46
C ASP A 208 -14.02 0.95 9.19
N LEU A 209 -13.75 2.25 9.33
CA LEU A 209 -13.69 3.20 8.23
C LEU A 209 -12.33 3.89 8.20
N PHE A 210 -11.65 3.85 7.05
CA PHE A 210 -10.35 4.46 6.84
C PHE A 210 -10.46 5.60 5.82
N SER A 211 -9.77 6.71 6.06
CA SER A 211 -9.76 7.86 5.15
C SER A 211 -8.58 8.79 5.41
N ASN A 212 -8.13 9.49 4.37
CA ASN A 212 -7.17 10.61 4.50
C ASN A 212 -7.85 11.94 4.85
N ASP A 213 -9.19 12.02 4.83
CA ASP A 213 -9.93 13.19 5.32
C ASP A 213 -11.00 12.74 6.32
N ALA A 214 -10.82 13.14 7.58
CA ALA A 214 -11.73 12.87 8.67
C ALA A 214 -13.20 13.29 8.38
N THR A 215 -13.41 14.30 7.54
CA THR A 215 -14.74 14.79 7.19
C THR A 215 -15.49 13.85 6.25
N ASN A 216 -14.80 13.08 5.40
CA ASN A 216 -15.42 12.07 4.55
C ASN A 216 -16.12 10.98 5.38
N ILE A 217 -15.47 10.51 6.44
CA ILE A 217 -16.07 9.55 7.40
C ILE A 217 -17.33 10.15 8.04
N LYS A 218 -17.26 11.42 8.48
CA LYS A 218 -18.39 12.10 9.10
C LYS A 218 -19.56 12.25 8.12
N ASP A 219 -19.27 12.60 6.88
CA ASP A 219 -20.27 12.87 5.84
C ASP A 219 -20.95 11.57 5.41
N LEU A 220 -20.19 10.50 5.17
CA LEU A 220 -20.72 9.15 4.93
C LEU A 220 -21.67 8.71 6.05
N LEU A 221 -21.19 8.71 7.30
CA LEU A 221 -22.01 8.29 8.44
C LEU A 221 -23.22 9.18 8.66
N TYR A 222 -23.13 10.47 8.32
CA TYR A 222 -24.25 11.38 8.43
C TYR A 222 -25.31 11.11 7.36
N GLU A 223 -24.90 10.85 6.12
CA GLU A 223 -25.79 10.56 5.01
C GLU A 223 -26.50 9.21 5.19
N LEU A 224 -25.75 8.16 5.57
CA LEU A 224 -26.31 6.84 5.86
C LEU A 224 -27.40 6.91 6.95
N ARG A 225 -27.29 7.82 7.94
CA ARG A 225 -28.36 7.96 8.96
C ARG A 225 -29.73 8.36 8.38
N PHE A 226 -29.82 8.82 7.14
CA PHE A 226 -31.08 9.10 6.46
C PHE A 226 -31.57 7.95 5.57
N ASP A 227 -30.76 6.92 5.36
CA ASP A 227 -31.20 5.67 4.75
C ASP A 227 -32.13 4.90 5.70
N GLU A 228 -33.09 4.14 5.16
CA GLU A 228 -34.11 3.45 5.97
C GLU A 228 -33.50 2.33 6.83
N SER A 229 -32.49 1.64 6.32
CA SER A 229 -31.80 0.55 7.02
C SER A 229 -31.10 1.05 8.30
N SER A 230 -30.57 2.26 8.27
CA SER A 230 -29.89 2.90 9.38
C SER A 230 -30.86 3.65 10.29
N SER A 231 -31.70 4.51 9.73
CA SER A 231 -32.61 5.38 10.51
C SER A 231 -33.60 4.60 11.37
N LYS A 232 -34.10 3.45 10.86
CA LYS A 232 -35.07 2.61 11.59
C LYS A 232 -34.41 1.50 12.38
N TYR A 233 -33.35 0.88 11.84
CA TYR A 233 -32.86 -0.38 12.38
C TYR A 233 -31.44 -0.34 12.93
N ALA A 234 -30.61 0.66 12.67
CA ALA A 234 -29.28 0.67 13.28
C ALA A 234 -29.31 1.08 14.75
N GLU A 235 -28.55 0.37 15.58
CA GLU A 235 -28.22 0.76 16.94
C GLU A 235 -26.70 0.81 17.06
N PHE A 236 -26.16 1.99 17.34
CA PHE A 236 -24.72 2.21 17.34
C PHE A 236 -24.15 2.16 18.76
N GLY A 237 -23.02 1.48 18.92
CA GLY A 237 -22.17 1.56 20.09
C GLY A 237 -21.28 2.82 20.10
N PRO A 238 -20.21 2.82 20.91
CA PRO A 238 -19.28 3.94 20.98
C PRO A 238 -18.41 4.06 19.72
N PHE A 239 -18.22 5.30 19.24
CA PHE A 239 -17.35 5.62 18.09
C PHE A 239 -15.93 5.95 18.55
N TYR A 240 -14.94 5.22 18.06
CA TYR A 240 -13.51 5.42 18.28
C TYR A 240 -12.91 6.06 17.04
N PHE A 241 -12.18 7.16 17.20
CA PHE A 241 -11.57 7.89 16.09
C PHE A 241 -10.11 8.14 16.41
N GLY A 242 -9.22 7.84 15.46
CA GLY A 242 -7.78 7.92 15.67
C GLY A 242 -7.01 8.23 14.40
N ARG A 243 -5.70 8.40 14.57
CA ARG A 243 -4.73 8.60 13.48
C ARG A 243 -3.77 7.43 13.41
N GLN A 244 -3.54 6.89 12.22
CA GLN A 244 -2.54 5.85 12.01
C GLN A 244 -1.14 6.41 12.23
N PHE A 245 -0.23 5.59 12.74
CA PHE A 245 1.18 5.94 12.77
C PHE A 245 2.08 4.70 12.71
N PRO A 246 3.30 4.81 12.14
CA PRO A 246 4.23 3.70 12.09
C PRO A 246 4.77 3.37 13.50
N PRO A 247 5.07 2.10 13.81
CA PRO A 247 5.62 1.69 15.11
C PRO A 247 6.79 2.56 15.60
N GLU A 248 7.65 3.00 14.70
CA GLU A 248 8.84 3.82 14.93
C GLU A 248 8.53 5.18 15.58
N ASP A 249 7.31 5.69 15.42
CA ASP A 249 6.86 6.97 15.97
C ASP A 249 6.23 6.84 17.36
N LEU A 250 6.27 5.65 17.97
CA LEU A 250 5.86 5.45 19.36
C LEU A 250 6.55 6.43 20.35
N PRO A 251 7.85 6.79 20.22
CA PRO A 251 8.48 7.78 21.07
C PRO A 251 7.82 9.17 20.96
N GLN A 252 7.46 9.62 19.76
CA GLN A 252 6.81 10.89 19.49
C GLN A 252 5.40 10.90 20.09
N PHE A 253 4.65 9.81 19.92
CA PHE A 253 3.37 9.61 20.58
C PHE A 253 3.49 9.74 22.11
N MET A 254 4.45 9.03 22.72
CA MET A 254 4.66 9.05 24.18
C MET A 254 5.26 10.37 24.70
N ALA A 255 5.86 11.17 23.84
CA ALA A 255 6.32 12.53 24.14
C ALA A 255 5.20 13.58 24.01
N GLY A 256 4.06 13.22 23.40
CA GLY A 256 2.99 14.16 23.05
C GLY A 256 3.39 15.11 21.91
N GLU A 257 4.29 14.67 21.05
CA GLU A 257 4.76 15.38 19.87
C GLU A 257 3.86 15.07 18.67
N ALA A 258 4.01 15.83 17.59
CA ALA A 258 3.31 15.51 16.35
C ALA A 258 3.86 14.17 15.83
N VAL A 259 2.97 13.21 15.65
CA VAL A 259 3.30 11.98 14.95
C VAL A 259 3.25 12.30 13.45
N PRO A 260 4.38 12.17 12.73
CA PRO A 260 4.47 12.51 11.31
C PRO A 260 3.32 11.89 10.51
N ALA A 261 2.64 12.71 9.72
CA ALA A 261 2.04 12.21 8.48
C ALA A 261 3.17 12.22 7.44
N GLU A 262 3.21 11.25 6.54
CA GLU A 262 4.35 11.04 5.62
C GLU A 262 4.81 12.31 4.86
N GLU A 263 3.95 13.32 4.69
CA GLU A 263 4.29 14.61 4.08
C GLU A 263 5.30 15.48 4.86
N GLU A 264 5.54 15.25 6.16
CA GLU A 264 6.39 16.13 6.99
C GLU A 264 7.77 15.53 7.33
N ALA A 265 8.08 14.31 6.85
CA ALA A 265 9.38 13.67 7.11
C ALA A 265 10.57 14.34 6.39
N ASP A 266 10.33 15.25 5.45
CA ASP A 266 11.36 15.91 4.63
C ASP A 266 11.80 17.31 5.13
N GLU A 267 11.26 17.82 6.25
CA GLU A 267 11.70 19.09 6.85
C GLU A 267 12.10 18.99 8.34
N SER A 268 13.01 18.08 8.69
CA SER A 268 13.80 18.26 9.93
C SER A 268 15.28 17.95 9.76
N GLY A 269 15.93 18.82 8.99
CA GLY A 269 17.38 18.87 8.86
C GLY A 269 18.09 18.94 10.20
N HIS A 270 19.05 18.02 10.38
CA HIS A 270 20.13 18.08 11.36
C HIS A 270 20.67 19.50 11.60
N PRO A 271 20.86 19.95 12.86
CA PRO A 271 21.72 21.09 13.12
C PRO A 271 23.17 20.61 13.19
N HIS A 272 23.78 20.33 12.03
CA HIS A 272 25.23 20.37 11.93
C HIS A 272 25.69 21.83 11.87
N GLY A 273 26.51 22.18 12.86
CA GLY A 273 26.93 23.55 13.08
C GLY A 273 27.77 24.14 11.97
N GLU A 274 27.67 25.46 11.83
CA GLU A 274 28.74 26.28 11.27
C GLU A 274 29.06 27.45 12.20
N GLY A 275 30.36 27.66 12.35
CA GLY A 275 30.95 28.64 13.24
C GLY A 275 30.80 30.08 12.74
N GLY A 276 30.66 30.99 13.72
CA GLY A 276 30.82 32.43 13.56
C GLY A 276 31.74 32.98 14.64
N HIS A 277 32.93 33.41 14.21
CA HIS A 277 34.00 34.15 14.89
C HIS A 277 33.72 34.82 16.26
N GLY A 278 34.61 34.57 17.21
CA GLY A 278 34.80 35.39 18.42
C GLY A 278 36.22 35.26 18.97
N HIS A 279 36.97 36.37 18.94
CA HIS A 279 38.32 36.54 19.48
C HIS A 279 38.46 36.13 20.96
N GLY A 280 39.59 35.52 21.32
CA GLY A 280 40.02 35.38 22.71
C GLY A 280 41.35 34.65 22.85
N GLU A 281 42.40 35.42 23.19
CA GLU A 281 43.76 34.96 23.47
C GLU A 281 43.82 34.00 24.68
N SER A 282 44.62 32.92 24.60
CA SER A 282 45.65 32.64 25.62
C SER A 282 46.52 31.45 25.24
N GLU A 283 47.76 31.55 25.67
CA GLU A 283 48.94 30.78 25.30
C GLU A 283 49.00 29.35 25.88
N SER A 284 49.68 28.48 25.14
CA SER A 284 50.85 27.71 25.59
C SER A 284 50.78 26.16 25.65
N HIS A 285 51.79 25.60 24.98
CA HIS A 285 52.60 24.41 25.31
C HIS A 285 52.24 22.99 24.79
N HIS A 286 52.96 22.64 23.71
CA HIS A 286 53.83 21.46 23.49
C HIS A 286 53.37 20.03 23.83
N GLY A 287 53.59 19.14 22.85
CA GLY A 287 53.99 17.75 23.12
C GLY A 287 53.85 16.79 21.94
N HIS A 288 54.95 16.61 21.19
CA HIS A 288 55.14 15.53 20.20
C HIS A 288 55.01 14.12 20.81
N GLY A 289 54.61 13.15 19.99
CA GLY A 289 54.81 11.73 20.28
C GLY A 289 54.35 10.82 19.14
N ASP A 290 55.28 10.49 18.24
CA ASP A 290 55.16 9.44 17.22
C ASP A 290 54.94 8.04 17.83
N GLY A 291 54.30 7.14 17.08
CA GLY A 291 54.18 5.72 17.43
C GLY A 291 53.60 4.87 16.29
N GLU A 292 54.51 4.31 15.48
CA GLU A 292 54.25 3.29 14.45
C GLU A 292 53.66 1.99 15.01
N GLY A 293 52.94 1.23 14.17
CA GLY A 293 53.12 -0.22 14.16
C GLY A 293 51.87 -1.13 14.16
N ASN A 294 51.61 -1.66 12.96
CA ASN A 294 51.51 -3.11 12.67
C ASN A 294 50.13 -3.78 12.45
N HIS A 295 50.02 -4.32 11.23
CA HIS A 295 49.08 -5.32 10.72
C HIS A 295 49.14 -6.67 11.47
N HIS A 296 47.99 -7.36 11.49
CA HIS A 296 47.72 -8.80 11.23
C HIS A 296 46.25 -9.03 11.65
N GLY A 297 45.31 -9.56 10.85
CA GLY A 297 45.40 -10.64 9.89
C GLY A 297 45.04 -11.96 10.59
N GLY A 298 43.79 -12.42 10.47
CA GLY A 298 43.33 -13.69 11.03
C GLY A 298 41.86 -13.99 10.72
N ASP A 299 41.66 -14.77 9.66
CA ASP A 299 40.42 -15.47 9.26
C ASP A 299 39.82 -16.34 10.37
N SER A 300 38.49 -16.42 10.39
CA SER A 300 37.77 -17.69 10.60
C SER A 300 36.34 -17.61 10.06
N ASP A 301 36.09 -18.43 9.04
CA ASP A 301 34.80 -18.78 8.43
C ASP A 301 33.73 -19.19 9.44
N HIS A 302 32.46 -18.83 9.15
CA HIS A 302 31.32 -19.73 9.31
C HIS A 302 30.19 -19.37 8.33
N HIS A 303 29.97 -20.26 7.36
CA HIS A 303 28.78 -20.36 6.51
C HIS A 303 27.56 -20.88 7.29
N HIS A 304 26.40 -20.26 7.04
CA HIS A 304 25.04 -20.82 6.86
C HIS A 304 24.17 -19.59 6.50
N GLY A 305 23.44 -19.47 5.38
CA GLY A 305 22.76 -20.46 4.55
C GLY A 305 21.28 -20.45 4.91
N GLY A 306 20.50 -19.59 4.23
CA GLY A 306 19.05 -19.42 4.38
C GLY A 306 18.61 -18.22 3.54
N ASP A 307 18.29 -18.50 2.29
CA ASP A 307 17.83 -17.56 1.27
C ASP A 307 16.32 -17.80 1.13
N GLU A 308 15.50 -16.82 1.52
CA GLU A 308 14.10 -16.70 1.15
C GLU A 308 13.85 -15.21 0.89
N SER A 309 13.53 -14.92 -0.37
CA SER A 309 13.48 -13.62 -1.01
C SER A 309 12.14 -12.91 -0.75
N THR A 310 12.18 -11.76 -0.09
CA THR A 310 11.10 -10.77 -0.02
C THR A 310 11.35 -9.66 -1.05
N ALA A 311 10.45 -9.51 -2.02
CA ALA A 311 10.60 -8.57 -3.14
C ALA A 311 10.40 -7.08 -2.78
N GLU A 312 10.10 -6.75 -1.52
CA GLU A 312 9.82 -5.36 -1.10
C GLU A 312 11.05 -4.59 -0.58
N ASP A 313 12.12 -5.27 -0.16
CA ASP A 313 13.37 -4.63 0.33
C ASP A 313 14.31 -4.20 -0.83
N ASP A 314 13.99 -4.60 -2.07
CA ASP A 314 14.88 -4.44 -3.22
C ASP A 314 14.70 -3.11 -3.97
N SER A 315 13.55 -2.45 -3.86
CA SER A 315 13.18 -1.25 -4.63
C SER A 315 13.97 0.00 -4.21
N GLY A 316 14.13 0.22 -2.89
CA GLY A 316 14.95 1.28 -2.32
C GLY A 316 16.45 1.09 -2.59
N SER A 317 16.92 -0.16 -2.62
CA SER A 317 18.30 -0.52 -3.00
C SER A 317 18.60 -0.22 -4.46
N ILE A 318 17.66 -0.48 -5.40
CA ILE A 318 17.87 -0.22 -6.83
C ILE A 318 17.96 1.29 -7.12
N ARG A 319 17.15 2.12 -6.46
CA ARG A 319 17.16 3.58 -6.62
C ARG A 319 18.55 4.17 -6.40
N GLY A 320 19.19 3.81 -5.28
CA GLY A 320 20.54 4.25 -4.97
C GLY A 320 21.55 3.80 -6.02
N GLU A 321 21.44 2.56 -6.51
CA GLU A 321 22.36 2.03 -7.50
C GLU A 321 22.20 2.66 -8.89
N LEU A 322 20.98 2.94 -9.34
CA LEU A 322 20.73 3.61 -10.61
C LEU A 322 21.12 5.10 -10.57
N GLU A 323 20.97 5.74 -9.40
CA GLU A 323 21.39 7.13 -9.17
C GLU A 323 22.91 7.24 -9.19
N ASP A 324 23.61 6.29 -8.56
CA ASP A 324 25.06 6.18 -8.59
C ASP A 324 25.63 5.96 -10.01
N LEU A 325 24.83 5.39 -10.92
CA LEU A 325 25.17 5.15 -12.33
C LEU A 325 24.87 6.35 -13.24
N ASP A 326 24.36 7.48 -12.73
CA ASP A 326 23.98 8.69 -13.48
C ASP A 326 23.02 8.42 -14.66
N ILE A 327 22.21 7.36 -14.53
CA ILE A 327 21.23 6.95 -15.54
C ILE A 327 20.14 8.04 -15.70
N TYR A 328 19.93 8.86 -14.67
CA TYR A 328 18.89 9.90 -14.61
C TYR A 328 19.23 11.24 -15.29
N ALA A 329 20.45 11.43 -15.81
CA ALA A 329 20.89 12.72 -16.38
C ALA A 329 20.58 13.94 -15.46
N GLY A 330 20.78 13.76 -14.14
CA GLY A 330 20.49 14.70 -13.05
C GLY A 330 19.45 14.20 -12.04
N GLN A 331 19.20 14.95 -10.95
CA GLN A 331 18.19 14.57 -9.95
C GLN A 331 16.81 14.34 -10.61
N PRO A 332 16.11 13.26 -10.26
CA PRO A 332 14.71 13.07 -10.65
C PRO A 332 13.91 14.31 -10.26
N HIS A 333 12.92 14.69 -11.06
CA HIS A 333 11.87 15.54 -10.51
C HIS A 333 11.33 14.79 -9.29
N GLY A 334 11.38 15.41 -8.10
CA GLY A 334 11.04 14.78 -6.82
C GLY A 334 9.55 14.45 -6.68
N GLU A 335 9.01 13.70 -7.63
CA GLU A 335 7.67 13.12 -7.64
C GLU A 335 7.89 11.60 -7.71
N ASP A 336 7.82 10.93 -6.56
CA ASP A 336 7.85 9.47 -6.48
C ASP A 336 6.55 8.91 -7.09
N VAL A 337 6.50 8.79 -8.42
CA VAL A 337 5.28 8.36 -9.14
C VAL A 337 5.25 6.85 -9.40
N TYR A 338 4.05 6.29 -9.28
CA TYR A 338 3.73 4.88 -9.46
C TYR A 338 2.93 4.69 -10.74
N ALA A 339 3.28 3.67 -11.52
CA ALA A 339 2.58 3.34 -12.75
C ALA A 339 1.83 2.02 -12.63
N MET A 340 0.63 2.04 -13.18
CA MET A 340 -0.23 0.91 -13.39
C MET A 340 -0.26 0.62 -14.89
N VAL A 341 0.25 -0.54 -15.31
CA VAL A 341 0.32 -0.92 -16.73
C VAL A 341 -0.46 -2.20 -16.95
N LEU A 342 -1.47 -2.14 -17.81
CA LEU A 342 -2.27 -3.31 -18.18
C LEU A 342 -2.23 -3.52 -19.69
N TYR A 343 -1.91 -4.73 -20.11
CA TYR A 343 -1.90 -5.13 -21.50
C TYR A 343 -3.29 -5.59 -21.94
N SER A 344 -3.72 -5.14 -23.12
CA SER A 344 -5.00 -5.49 -23.73
C SER A 344 -4.83 -5.96 -25.18
N GLU A 345 -5.61 -6.97 -25.55
CA GLU A 345 -5.77 -7.46 -26.92
C GLU A 345 -7.00 -6.84 -27.63
N ALA A 346 -7.73 -5.94 -26.97
CA ALA A 346 -8.83 -5.23 -27.60
C ALA A 346 -8.36 -4.26 -28.70
N ASP A 347 -9.32 -3.87 -29.56
CA ASP A 347 -9.07 -2.87 -30.58
C ASP A 347 -8.64 -1.54 -29.91
N PRO A 348 -7.53 -0.91 -30.33
CA PRO A 348 -7.03 0.32 -29.71
C PRO A 348 -8.02 1.48 -29.77
N ASP A 349 -8.90 1.51 -30.79
CA ASP A 349 -9.94 2.54 -30.93
C ASP A 349 -11.00 2.40 -29.84
N GLU A 350 -11.49 1.18 -29.62
CA GLU A 350 -12.44 0.82 -28.55
C GLU A 350 -11.84 1.04 -27.16
N LEU A 351 -10.63 0.56 -26.92
CA LEU A 351 -9.96 0.66 -25.63
C LEU A 351 -9.79 2.11 -25.17
N PHE A 352 -9.50 3.02 -26.10
CA PHE A 352 -9.35 4.44 -25.80
C PHE A 352 -10.66 5.16 -25.52
N GLU A 353 -11.77 4.78 -26.15
CA GLU A 353 -13.07 5.41 -25.84
C GLU A 353 -13.45 5.14 -24.38
N GLU A 354 -13.21 3.91 -23.90
CA GLU A 354 -13.41 3.53 -22.50
C GLU A 354 -12.41 4.22 -21.58
N VAL A 355 -11.12 4.25 -21.95
CA VAL A 355 -10.09 4.96 -21.17
C VAL A 355 -10.36 6.47 -21.10
N ASP A 356 -10.81 7.13 -22.16
CA ASP A 356 -11.15 8.56 -22.14
C ASP A 356 -12.42 8.85 -21.30
N GLY A 357 -13.31 7.87 -21.16
CA GLY A 357 -14.42 7.92 -20.23
C GLY A 357 -13.94 7.83 -18.78
N LEU A 358 -13.12 6.82 -18.49
CA LEU A 358 -12.61 6.53 -17.15
C LEU A 358 -11.62 7.59 -16.65
N ARG A 359 -10.73 8.07 -17.53
CA ARG A 359 -9.74 9.11 -17.27
C ARG A 359 -10.36 10.39 -16.73
N LYS A 360 -11.53 10.80 -17.24
CA LYS A 360 -12.22 12.00 -16.72
C LYS A 360 -12.58 11.90 -15.25
N ASN A 361 -12.80 10.68 -14.73
CA ASN A 361 -13.02 10.45 -13.31
C ASN A 361 -11.68 10.49 -12.55
N PHE A 362 -10.59 10.06 -13.17
CA PHE A 362 -9.26 10.11 -12.60
C PHE A 362 -8.69 11.53 -12.52
N ASP A 363 -8.97 12.39 -13.51
CA ASP A 363 -8.57 13.81 -13.54
C ASP A 363 -9.14 14.63 -12.36
N HIS A 364 -10.02 14.05 -11.53
CA HIS A 364 -10.54 14.65 -10.31
C HIS A 364 -9.66 14.40 -9.06
N TYR A 365 -8.68 13.50 -9.15
CA TYR A 365 -7.73 13.24 -8.06
C TYR A 365 -6.47 14.07 -8.27
N ASP A 366 -6.04 14.80 -7.24
CA ASP A 366 -4.82 15.60 -7.32
C ASP A 366 -3.55 14.73 -7.47
N THR A 367 -3.61 13.46 -7.05
CA THR A 367 -2.54 12.47 -7.21
C THR A 367 -2.53 11.79 -8.59
N HIS A 368 -3.52 12.05 -9.44
CA HIS A 368 -3.56 11.50 -10.79
C HIS A 368 -2.66 12.32 -11.71
N VAL A 369 -1.61 11.68 -12.23
CA VAL A 369 -0.69 12.34 -13.16
C VAL A 369 -1.18 12.18 -14.58
N LYS A 370 -1.58 10.95 -14.96
CA LYS A 370 -1.94 10.61 -16.33
C LYS A 370 -2.61 9.25 -16.45
N THR A 371 -3.53 9.10 -17.40
CA THR A 371 -3.90 7.79 -17.96
C THR A 371 -3.93 7.88 -19.48
N ALA A 372 -3.31 6.92 -20.17
CA ALA A 372 -3.27 6.91 -21.63
C ALA A 372 -3.20 5.50 -22.21
N VAL A 373 -3.59 5.37 -23.48
CA VAL A 373 -3.45 4.14 -24.25
C VAL A 373 -2.18 4.20 -25.08
N TYR A 374 -1.36 3.18 -24.93
CA TYR A 374 -0.12 2.95 -25.64
C TYR A 374 -0.28 1.77 -26.59
N ARG A 375 0.47 1.78 -27.69
CA ARG A 375 0.48 0.70 -28.68
C ARG A 375 1.91 0.23 -28.91
N ALA A 376 2.13 -1.08 -28.86
CA ALA A 376 3.41 -1.66 -29.23
C ALA A 376 3.67 -1.45 -30.74
N ASN A 377 4.89 -1.08 -31.11
CA ASN A 377 5.25 -0.87 -32.51
C ASN A 377 5.28 -2.18 -33.32
N ASP A 378 5.78 -3.27 -32.71
CA ASP A 378 6.08 -4.52 -33.41
C ASP A 378 5.13 -5.68 -33.07
N ARG A 379 4.09 -5.43 -32.26
CA ARG A 379 3.13 -6.43 -31.81
C ARG A 379 1.70 -5.90 -31.84
N ASP A 380 0.73 -6.78 -32.12
CA ASP A 380 -0.70 -6.47 -32.03
C ASP A 380 -1.17 -6.47 -30.58
N ARG A 381 -0.57 -5.62 -29.73
CA ARG A 381 -0.90 -5.48 -28.31
C ARG A 381 -0.96 -4.00 -27.95
N SER A 382 -2.00 -3.63 -27.20
CA SER A 382 -2.16 -2.31 -26.60
C SER A 382 -1.83 -2.39 -25.11
N ALA A 383 -1.45 -1.27 -24.52
CA ALA A 383 -1.33 -1.14 -23.08
C ALA A 383 -2.11 0.08 -22.61
N VAL A 384 -2.75 -0.03 -21.46
CA VAL A 384 -3.28 1.12 -20.72
C VAL A 384 -2.31 1.40 -19.60
N VAL A 385 -1.85 2.64 -19.55
CA VAL A 385 -0.87 3.09 -18.59
C VAL A 385 -1.48 4.22 -17.78
N SER A 386 -1.48 4.07 -16.46
CA SER A 386 -1.92 5.11 -15.53
C SER A 386 -0.82 5.43 -14.54
N ILE A 387 -0.49 6.71 -14.38
CA ILE A 387 0.57 7.22 -13.52
C ILE A 387 -0.05 8.03 -12.39
N TRP A 388 0.43 7.81 -11.18
CA TRP A 388 -0.08 8.37 -9.94
C TRP A 388 1.05 8.81 -9.02
N GLU A 389 0.82 9.78 -8.15
CA GLU A 389 1.81 10.24 -7.16
C GLU A 389 2.01 9.27 -5.99
N THR A 390 1.13 8.26 -5.84
CA THR A 390 1.17 7.31 -4.72
C THR A 390 0.84 5.90 -5.19
N GLN A 391 1.47 4.87 -4.60
CA GLN A 391 1.26 3.46 -4.96
C GLN A 391 -0.20 3.03 -4.77
N SER A 392 -0.77 3.39 -3.62
CA SER A 392 -2.15 3.06 -3.26
C SER A 392 -3.18 3.59 -4.26
N ALA A 393 -2.97 4.80 -4.80
CA ALA A 393 -3.82 5.35 -5.86
C ALA A 393 -3.63 4.61 -7.18
N ALA A 394 -2.40 4.22 -7.53
CA ALA A 394 -2.14 3.39 -8.69
C ALA A 394 -2.82 2.02 -8.58
N ASP A 395 -2.73 1.34 -7.44
CA ASP A 395 -3.38 0.07 -7.17
C ASP A 395 -4.90 0.15 -7.27
N THR A 396 -5.47 1.18 -6.63
CA THR A 396 -6.92 1.46 -6.69
C THR A 396 -7.36 1.67 -8.14
N ALA A 397 -6.61 2.44 -8.93
CA ALA A 397 -6.87 2.64 -10.34
C ALA A 397 -6.73 1.34 -11.15
N GLY A 398 -5.78 0.48 -10.78
CA GLY A 398 -5.60 -0.84 -11.37
C GLY A 398 -6.84 -1.71 -11.32
N GLY A 399 -7.63 -1.60 -10.24
CA GLY A 399 -8.94 -2.24 -10.12
C GLY A 399 -9.89 -1.83 -11.27
N PHE A 400 -10.09 -0.53 -11.45
CA PHE A 400 -10.97 0.01 -12.48
C PHE A 400 -10.44 -0.21 -13.91
N LEU A 401 -9.12 -0.13 -14.09
CA LEU A 401 -8.47 -0.33 -15.37
C LEU A 401 -8.50 -1.80 -15.82
N SER A 402 -8.57 -2.74 -14.87
CA SER A 402 -8.71 -4.17 -15.16
C SER A 402 -10.03 -4.52 -15.84
N ASP A 403 -11.08 -3.71 -15.64
CA ASP A 403 -12.41 -3.92 -16.24
C ASP A 403 -12.49 -3.45 -17.70
N LEU A 404 -11.42 -2.86 -18.23
CA LEU A 404 -11.37 -2.40 -19.61
C LEU A 404 -11.42 -3.57 -20.60
N PRO A 405 -11.91 -3.35 -21.83
CA PRO A 405 -12.04 -4.40 -22.82
C PRO A 405 -10.71 -5.12 -23.10
N GLY A 406 -10.76 -6.45 -23.09
CA GLY A 406 -9.67 -7.31 -23.58
C GLY A 406 -8.37 -7.24 -22.78
N ILE A 407 -8.40 -6.80 -21.52
CA ILE A 407 -7.24 -6.85 -20.62
C ILE A 407 -6.83 -8.31 -20.39
N VAL A 408 -5.55 -8.62 -20.65
CA VAL A 408 -5.00 -9.98 -20.61
C VAL A 408 -3.88 -10.17 -19.61
N ALA A 409 -3.24 -9.08 -19.15
CA ALA A 409 -2.17 -9.13 -18.17
C ALA A 409 -1.95 -7.74 -17.55
N ARG A 410 -1.51 -7.71 -16.30
CA ARG A 410 -0.89 -6.53 -15.66
C ARG A 410 0.62 -6.69 -15.77
N ALA A 411 1.33 -5.60 -16.07
CA ALA A 411 2.79 -5.64 -16.03
C ALA A 411 3.22 -5.90 -14.58
N GLY A 412 4.04 -6.92 -14.35
CA GLY A 412 4.38 -7.42 -13.01
C GLY A 412 3.69 -8.73 -12.63
N GLU A 413 2.53 -9.05 -13.21
CA GLU A 413 1.85 -10.34 -13.03
C GLU A 413 2.03 -11.23 -14.27
N ARG A 414 2.49 -12.48 -14.08
CA ARG A 414 2.67 -13.43 -15.19
C ARG A 414 1.32 -13.80 -15.83
N GLY A 415 1.10 -13.34 -17.06
CA GLY A 415 0.09 -13.90 -17.97
C GLY A 415 0.48 -15.31 -18.44
N SER A 416 -0.47 -16.25 -18.36
CA SER A 416 -0.32 -17.68 -18.67
C SER A 416 0.35 -17.96 -20.02
N GLY A 417 1.53 -18.60 -19.98
CA GLY A 417 2.32 -18.86 -21.18
C GLY A 417 3.05 -20.19 -21.22
N HIS A 418 3.82 -20.58 -20.20
CA HIS A 418 4.52 -21.88 -20.14
C HIS A 418 4.62 -22.36 -18.68
N ALA A 419 4.38 -23.65 -18.46
CA ALA A 419 4.31 -24.25 -17.14
C ALA A 419 5.70 -24.50 -16.54
N GLY A 420 5.90 -23.95 -15.33
CA GLY A 420 6.90 -24.39 -14.36
C GLY A 420 8.29 -23.79 -14.55
N GLU A 421 8.54 -22.66 -13.87
CA GLU A 421 9.84 -22.23 -13.32
C GLU A 421 9.61 -20.91 -12.55
N GLU A 422 10.39 -20.72 -11.47
CA GLU A 422 10.26 -19.72 -10.40
C GLU A 422 10.19 -18.25 -10.88
N SER A 423 9.75 -17.37 -9.97
CA SER A 423 9.49 -15.94 -10.13
C SER A 423 10.57 -15.17 -10.91
N GLY A 424 10.21 -14.58 -12.06
CA GLY A 424 11.07 -13.65 -12.79
C GLY A 424 10.86 -12.19 -12.34
N PHE A 425 11.91 -11.37 -12.37
CA PHE A 425 11.88 -9.95 -12.03
C PHE A 425 11.41 -9.10 -13.24
N GLY A 426 10.18 -8.59 -13.19
CA GLY A 426 9.72 -7.57 -14.14
C GLY A 426 10.39 -6.24 -13.83
N THR A 427 11.22 -5.70 -14.73
CA THR A 427 11.82 -4.39 -14.48
C THR A 427 10.81 -3.26 -14.62
N MET A 428 11.00 -2.28 -13.75
CA MET A 428 10.45 -0.93 -13.78
C MET A 428 10.47 -0.32 -15.18
N GLY A 429 9.31 0.17 -15.65
CA GLY A 429 9.19 0.77 -16.96
C GLY A 429 9.73 2.21 -17.00
N MET A 430 10.19 2.64 -18.17
CA MET A 430 10.70 4.00 -18.39
C MET A 430 9.87 4.75 -19.44
N PHE A 431 9.45 5.97 -19.08
CA PHE A 431 8.78 6.90 -19.97
C PHE A 431 9.78 7.87 -20.60
N TYR A 432 9.61 8.10 -21.89
CA TYR A 432 10.43 8.97 -22.70
C TYR A 432 9.55 9.96 -23.45
N THR A 433 9.87 11.24 -23.36
CA THR A 433 9.30 12.26 -24.25
C THR A 433 10.38 12.60 -25.28
N VAL A 434 10.22 12.14 -26.52
CA VAL A 434 11.19 12.29 -27.61
C VAL A 434 10.96 13.62 -28.33
N LYS A 435 12.01 14.29 -28.80
CA LYS A 435 11.84 15.45 -29.69
C LYS A 435 11.21 14.98 -31.01
N PRO A 436 10.16 15.64 -31.55
CA PRO A 436 9.48 15.19 -32.76
C PRO A 436 10.40 14.95 -33.97
N GLU A 437 11.45 15.75 -34.11
CA GLU A 437 12.45 15.59 -35.18
C GLU A 437 13.38 14.37 -35.05
N HIS A 438 13.42 13.74 -33.87
CA HIS A 438 14.27 12.60 -33.54
C HIS A 438 13.48 11.32 -33.26
N ARG A 439 12.16 11.32 -33.48
CA ARG A 439 11.31 10.15 -33.23
C ARG A 439 11.75 8.92 -34.04
N GLU A 440 11.99 9.09 -35.34
CA GLU A 440 12.45 7.98 -36.20
C GLU A 440 13.83 7.49 -35.75
N ASP A 441 14.75 8.42 -35.42
CA ASP A 441 16.07 8.08 -34.90
C ASP A 441 15.98 7.27 -33.59
N PHE A 442 15.03 7.61 -32.71
CA PHE A 442 14.80 6.92 -31.44
C PHE A 442 14.27 5.50 -31.62
N VAL A 443 13.30 5.30 -32.53
CA VAL A 443 12.78 3.97 -32.85
C VAL A 443 13.86 3.09 -33.49
N GLU A 444 14.62 3.60 -34.46
CA GLU A 444 15.73 2.86 -35.08
C GLU A 444 16.84 2.49 -34.08
N LYS A 445 17.14 3.41 -33.16
CA LYS A 445 18.11 3.16 -32.08
C LYS A 445 17.58 2.09 -31.12
N PHE A 446 16.29 2.14 -30.77
CA PHE A 446 15.66 1.11 -29.93
C PHE A 446 15.70 -0.27 -30.58
N GLU A 447 15.41 -0.40 -31.88
CA GLU A 447 15.55 -1.68 -32.61
C GLU A 447 16.97 -2.23 -32.52
N THR A 448 17.98 -1.35 -32.58
CA THR A 448 19.40 -1.74 -32.45
C THR A 448 19.71 -2.25 -31.04
N VAL A 449 19.18 -1.60 -30.00
CA VAL A 449 19.36 -2.01 -28.60
C VAL A 449 18.55 -3.26 -28.28
N GLY A 450 17.35 -3.42 -28.86
CA GLY A 450 16.53 -4.61 -28.76
C GLY A 450 17.27 -5.86 -29.23
N GLY A 451 17.99 -5.76 -30.35
CA GLY A 451 18.84 -6.86 -30.83
C GLY A 451 20.01 -7.20 -29.90
N LEU A 452 20.50 -6.26 -29.08
CA LEU A 452 21.49 -6.54 -28.04
C LEU A 452 20.84 -7.23 -26.83
N LEU A 453 19.67 -6.74 -26.42
CA LEU A 453 18.90 -7.30 -25.30
C LEU A 453 18.52 -8.76 -25.54
N GLU A 454 18.11 -9.13 -26.76
CA GLU A 454 17.80 -10.52 -27.14
C GLU A 454 18.98 -11.49 -26.96
N GLU A 455 20.22 -11.00 -26.98
CA GLU A 455 21.43 -11.81 -26.80
C GLU A 455 21.91 -11.87 -25.33
N MET A 456 21.25 -11.13 -24.42
CA MET A 456 21.64 -11.07 -23.02
C MET A 456 21.07 -12.22 -22.19
N ASP A 457 21.94 -12.85 -21.40
CA ASP A 457 21.53 -13.85 -20.42
C ASP A 457 20.59 -13.21 -19.39
N GLY A 458 19.46 -13.87 -19.10
CA GLY A 458 18.45 -13.38 -18.16
C GLY A 458 17.48 -12.34 -18.73
N HIS A 459 17.61 -11.89 -19.98
CA HIS A 459 16.60 -11.06 -20.64
C HIS A 459 15.44 -11.92 -21.15
N LEU A 460 14.20 -11.56 -20.81
CA LEU A 460 13.01 -12.28 -21.25
C LEU A 460 12.32 -11.59 -22.42
N GLU A 461 12.04 -10.30 -22.28
CA GLU A 461 11.23 -9.54 -23.23
C GLU A 461 11.42 -8.04 -23.07
N THR A 462 11.35 -7.27 -24.16
CA THR A 462 11.22 -5.79 -24.11
C THR A 462 10.30 -5.32 -25.22
N ASP A 463 9.39 -4.41 -24.89
CA ASP A 463 8.50 -3.74 -25.84
C ASP A 463 8.70 -2.22 -25.79
N LEU A 464 8.74 -1.58 -26.96
CA LEU A 464 8.58 -0.13 -27.10
C LEU A 464 7.13 0.18 -27.49
N LEU A 465 6.47 0.97 -26.65
CA LEU A 465 5.10 1.38 -26.84
C LEU A 465 5.02 2.89 -27.04
N ALA A 466 4.20 3.33 -27.99
CA ALA A 466 3.94 4.75 -28.26
C ALA A 466 2.53 5.13 -27.81
N ASN A 467 2.39 6.28 -27.13
CA ASN A 467 1.09 6.82 -26.76
C ASN A 467 0.29 7.15 -28.03
N ARG A 468 -0.98 6.76 -28.02
CA ARG A 468 -1.92 7.02 -29.11
C ARG A 468 -2.20 8.52 -29.33
N GLU A 469 -2.25 9.31 -28.26
CA GLU A 469 -2.55 10.75 -28.31
C GLU A 469 -1.33 11.61 -28.64
N ASP A 470 -0.13 11.15 -28.27
CA ASP A 470 1.15 11.79 -28.59
C ASP A 470 2.22 10.73 -28.90
N GLU A 471 2.51 10.54 -30.18
CA GLU A 471 3.47 9.53 -30.65
C GLU A 471 4.92 9.77 -30.22
N ASN A 472 5.21 10.92 -29.61
CA ASN A 472 6.53 11.27 -29.06
C ASN A 472 6.67 10.87 -27.59
N ASP A 473 5.55 10.57 -26.93
CA ASP A 473 5.52 10.04 -25.59
C ASP A 473 5.50 8.52 -25.65
N MET A 474 6.62 7.93 -25.24
CA MET A 474 6.93 6.52 -25.41
C MET A 474 7.20 5.86 -24.06
N PHE A 475 6.92 4.57 -23.99
CA PHE A 475 7.10 3.74 -22.82
C PHE A 475 7.87 2.48 -23.21
N ILE A 476 8.97 2.20 -22.52
CA ILE A 476 9.72 0.96 -22.67
C ILE A 476 9.39 0.07 -21.47
N ALA A 477 8.83 -1.12 -21.75
CA ALA A 477 8.60 -2.17 -20.77
C ALA A 477 9.58 -3.31 -21.02
N SER A 478 10.30 -3.77 -19.99
CA SER A 478 11.28 -4.85 -20.08
C SER A 478 11.08 -5.89 -18.97
N GLN A 479 11.37 -7.16 -19.25
CA GLN A 479 11.24 -8.30 -18.32
C GLN A 479 12.55 -9.07 -18.27
N TRP A 480 12.94 -9.48 -17.06
CA TRP A 480 14.18 -10.19 -16.78
C TRP A 480 13.94 -11.40 -15.87
N GLU A 481 14.86 -12.36 -15.88
CA GLU A 481 14.84 -13.53 -15.00
C GLU A 481 15.11 -13.13 -13.55
N SER A 482 16.02 -12.18 -13.31
CA SER A 482 16.32 -11.67 -11.98
C SER A 482 16.69 -10.18 -11.97
N LYS A 483 16.69 -9.57 -10.77
CA LYS A 483 17.19 -8.20 -10.54
C LYS A 483 18.65 -8.07 -10.95
N ASP A 484 19.47 -9.07 -10.66
CA ASP A 484 20.91 -9.05 -10.97
C ASP A 484 21.15 -8.99 -12.48
N ASP A 485 20.33 -9.68 -13.28
CA ASP A 485 20.41 -9.67 -14.74
C ASP A 485 20.06 -8.28 -15.31
N ALA A 486 19.01 -7.66 -14.78
CA ALA A 486 18.63 -6.29 -15.14
C ALA A 486 19.72 -5.27 -14.77
N MET A 487 20.30 -5.37 -13.57
CA MET A 487 21.38 -4.49 -13.13
C MET A 487 22.68 -4.72 -13.91
N ALA A 488 22.94 -5.93 -14.41
CA ALA A 488 24.06 -6.19 -15.31
C ALA A 488 23.92 -5.42 -16.64
N PHE A 489 22.69 -5.32 -17.18
CA PHE A 489 22.42 -4.48 -18.36
C PHE A 489 22.63 -2.99 -18.08
N PHE A 490 22.09 -2.47 -16.98
CA PHE A 490 22.25 -1.05 -16.64
C PHE A 490 23.69 -0.63 -16.37
N ARG A 491 24.56 -1.58 -15.96
CA ARG A 491 26.00 -1.37 -15.77
C ARG A 491 26.83 -1.59 -17.05
N SER A 492 26.21 -1.97 -18.17
CA SER A 492 26.92 -2.27 -19.42
C SER A 492 27.39 -1.00 -20.14
N ASP A 493 28.54 -1.07 -20.80
CA ASP A 493 29.06 0.02 -21.63
C ASP A 493 28.08 0.36 -22.78
N ASP A 494 27.37 -0.65 -23.32
CA ASP A 494 26.40 -0.49 -24.41
C ASP A 494 25.14 0.30 -23.97
N PHE A 495 24.70 0.13 -22.71
CA PHE A 495 23.62 0.92 -22.13
C PHE A 495 24.06 2.37 -21.86
N ALA A 496 25.26 2.56 -21.28
CA ALA A 496 25.80 3.89 -21.02
C ALA A 496 25.93 4.73 -22.31
N ASP A 497 26.42 4.13 -23.39
CA ASP A 497 26.48 4.77 -24.72
C ASP A 497 25.10 5.14 -25.28
N THR A 498 24.05 4.39 -24.92
CA THR A 498 22.66 4.65 -25.31
C THR A 498 22.03 5.78 -24.49
N VAL A 499 22.32 5.85 -23.18
CA VAL A 499 21.88 6.94 -22.29
C VAL A 499 22.48 8.27 -22.73
N ASP A 500 23.78 8.30 -23.04
CA ASP A 500 24.45 9.52 -23.49
C ASP A 500 23.91 10.03 -24.84
N TRP A 501 23.56 9.13 -25.76
CA TRP A 501 22.86 9.49 -26.99
C TRP A 501 21.43 10.00 -26.73
N GLY A 502 20.72 9.38 -25.79
CA GLY A 502 19.36 9.75 -25.37
C GLY A 502 19.24 11.22 -24.93
N ARG A 503 20.28 11.75 -24.27
CA ARG A 503 20.31 13.14 -23.77
C ARG A 503 20.12 14.20 -24.86
N ASP A 504 20.51 13.92 -26.11
CA ASP A 504 20.38 14.88 -27.22
C ASP A 504 19.03 14.79 -27.95
N VAL A 505 18.35 13.64 -27.88
CA VAL A 505 17.12 13.36 -28.65
C VAL A 505 15.84 13.50 -27.84
N LEU A 506 15.92 13.47 -26.51
CA LEU A 506 14.76 13.61 -25.64
C LEU A 506 14.38 15.08 -25.41
N ALA A 507 13.07 15.35 -25.39
CA ALA A 507 12.49 16.65 -25.08
C ALA A 507 12.44 16.90 -23.57
N ASP A 508 12.21 15.84 -22.79
CA ASP A 508 12.22 15.85 -21.32
C ASP A 508 13.09 14.73 -20.78
N ARG A 509 13.46 14.81 -19.49
CA ARG A 509 14.18 13.72 -18.82
C ARG A 509 13.29 12.48 -18.73
N PRO A 510 13.84 11.27 -18.94
CA PRO A 510 13.08 10.04 -18.75
C PRO A 510 12.47 9.98 -17.35
N ARG A 511 11.20 9.57 -17.26
CA ARG A 511 10.55 9.32 -15.98
C ARG A 511 10.53 7.82 -15.73
N HIS A 512 11.09 7.42 -14.61
CA HIS A 512 11.07 6.04 -14.18
C HIS A 512 9.88 5.84 -13.23
N VAL A 513 9.21 4.70 -13.34
CA VAL A 513 8.03 4.37 -12.53
C VAL A 513 8.14 2.98 -11.96
N PHE A 514 7.67 2.81 -10.73
CA PHE A 514 7.44 1.48 -10.17
C PHE A 514 6.11 0.97 -10.71
N LEU A 515 6.11 -0.29 -11.15
CA LEU A 515 4.85 -0.97 -11.42
C LEU A 515 4.22 -1.22 -10.05
N ALA A 516 3.08 -0.56 -9.81
CA ALA A 516 2.24 -0.88 -8.67
C ALA A 516 1.70 -2.29 -8.84
#